data_AF-A0A3C1H7P9-F1
#
_entry.id   AF-A0A3C1H7P9-F1
#
_cell.length_a   1.000
_cell.length_b   1.000
_cell.length_c   1.000
_cell.angle_alpha   90.00
_cell.angle_beta   90.00
_cell.angle_gamma   90.00
#
_symmetry.space_group_name_H-M   'P 1'
#
loop_
_entity.id
_entity.type
_entity.pdbx_description
1 polymer ?
#
loop_
_entity_poly.entity_id
_entity_poly.type
_entity_poly.pdbx_seq_one_letter_code
_entity_poly.pdbx_strand_id
1 'polypeptide(L)'
;MAKKSRTRKRLSRQQVRDLEIEIGFLEGVIARDPSYVDALKLLSDDYLLQGSFELGLGIDERLVQLLADDPEAYFNLACSYSLTGQTRAALDALSLAIDYGYTDWKWIARETSLENLRQAPCYQQLLAKIQAILTPSY
;
A
#
# COMPACT_ATOMS: atom_id res chain seq x y z
N MET A 1 -13.85 3.97 7.51
CA MET A 1 -13.57 5.04 6.52
C MET A 1 -13.56 4.41 5.13
N ALA A 2 -14.02 5.11 4.08
CA ALA A 2 -14.00 4.56 2.73
C ALA A 2 -12.55 4.51 2.20
N LYS A 3 -12.06 3.34 1.78
CA LYS A 3 -10.77 3.21 1.10
C LYS A 3 -10.80 4.07 -0.17
N LYS A 4 -9.88 5.02 -0.28
CA LYS A 4 -9.75 5.87 -1.46
C LYS A 4 -8.70 5.25 -2.36
N SER A 5 -8.99 5.17 -3.65
CA SER A 5 -8.00 4.59 -4.57
C SER A 5 -6.85 5.56 -4.67
N ARG A 6 -5.62 5.01 -4.69
CA ARG A 6 -4.40 5.78 -4.92
C ARG A 6 -4.27 6.27 -6.38
N THR A 7 -5.40 6.40 -7.08
CA THR A 7 -5.54 7.06 -8.38
C THR A 7 -4.77 8.38 -8.41
N ARG A 8 -3.97 8.57 -9.47
CA ARG A 8 -3.32 9.85 -9.81
C ARG A 8 -4.39 10.93 -10.05
N LYS A 9 -4.90 11.52 -8.97
CA LYS A 9 -5.78 12.67 -9.04
C LYS A 9 -4.88 13.90 -9.17
N ARG A 10 -5.05 14.66 -10.25
CA ARG A 10 -4.33 15.92 -10.43
C ARG A 10 -4.79 16.90 -9.35
N LEU A 11 -3.91 17.19 -8.40
CA LEU A 11 -4.15 18.12 -7.31
C LEU A 11 -4.18 19.57 -7.83
N SER A 12 -4.99 20.41 -7.21
CA SER A 12 -4.92 21.86 -7.41
C SER A 12 -3.69 22.44 -6.71
N ARG A 13 -3.29 23.67 -7.08
CA ARG A 13 -2.15 24.35 -6.44
C ARG A 13 -2.32 24.51 -4.92
N GLN A 14 -3.55 24.70 -4.44
CA GLN A 14 -3.81 24.79 -3.01
C GLN A 14 -3.61 23.44 -2.33
N GLN A 15 -4.17 22.38 -2.90
CA GLN A 15 -4.01 21.02 -2.36
C GLN A 15 -2.56 20.55 -2.35
N VAL A 16 -1.75 20.93 -3.35
CA VAL A 16 -0.31 20.62 -3.34
C VAL A 16 0.38 21.30 -2.16
N ARG A 17 0.10 22.59 -1.91
CA ARG A 17 0.67 23.30 -0.76
C ARG A 17 0.20 22.71 0.58
N ASP A 18 -1.08 22.39 0.69
CA ASP A 18 -1.62 21.79 1.92
C ASP A 18 -0.96 20.44 2.20
N LEU A 19 -0.79 19.61 1.16
CA LEU A 19 -0.10 18.33 1.24
C LEU A 19 1.38 18.49 1.64
N GLU A 20 2.09 19.47 1.08
CA GLU A 20 3.48 19.75 1.45
C GLU A 20 3.62 20.17 2.93
N ILE A 21 2.67 20.96 3.44
CA ILE A 21 2.63 21.35 4.86
C ILE A 21 2.35 20.13 5.74
N GLU A 22 1.40 19.29 5.35
CA GLU A 22 1.03 18.07 6.08
C GLU A 22 2.21 17.08 6.14
N ILE A 23 2.87 16.82 5.02
CA ILE A 23 4.09 15.99 4.95
C ILE A 23 5.15 16.54 5.90
N GLY A 24 5.47 17.84 5.84
CA GLY A 24 6.49 18.43 6.72
C GLY A 24 6.14 18.35 8.21
N PHE A 25 4.85 18.46 8.55
CA PHE A 25 4.38 18.24 9.91
C PHE A 25 4.58 16.79 10.35
N LEU A 26 4.14 15.82 9.53
CA LEU A 26 4.25 14.39 9.82
C LEU A 26 5.70 13.93 9.91
N GLU A 27 6.59 14.43 9.05
CA GLU A 27 8.05 14.23 9.15
C GLU A 27 8.59 14.69 10.51
N GLY A 28 8.15 15.86 10.99
CA GLY A 28 8.51 16.37 12.31
C GLY A 28 7.98 15.53 13.48
N VAL A 29 6.81 14.90 13.29
CA VAL A 29 6.22 13.96 14.26
C VAL A 29 7.05 12.67 14.32
N ILE A 30 7.34 12.05 13.17
CA ILE A 30 8.11 10.79 13.13
C ILE A 30 9.58 10.98 13.51
N ALA A 31 10.13 12.20 13.37
CA ALA A 31 11.46 12.52 13.87
C ALA A 31 11.52 12.49 15.41
N ARG A 32 10.40 12.77 16.09
CA ARG A 32 10.28 12.72 17.56
C ARG A 32 9.88 11.34 18.07
N ASP A 33 8.90 10.72 17.43
CA ASP A 33 8.50 9.34 17.69
C ASP A 33 8.56 8.53 16.40
N PRO A 34 9.70 7.87 16.15
CA PRO A 34 9.88 7.10 14.94
C PRO A 34 8.94 5.89 14.86
N SER A 35 8.35 5.44 15.97
CA SER A 35 7.42 4.30 16.01
C SER A 35 5.95 4.70 15.91
N TYR A 36 5.63 5.99 15.72
CA TYR A 36 4.25 6.43 15.71
C TYR A 36 3.50 5.98 14.44
N VAL A 37 2.84 4.84 14.54
CA VAL A 37 2.18 4.12 13.44
C VAL A 37 1.20 4.98 12.65
N ASP A 38 0.33 5.76 13.31
CA ASP A 38 -0.69 6.54 12.60
C ASP A 38 -0.04 7.64 11.75
N ALA A 39 1.00 8.30 12.26
CA ALA A 39 1.75 9.30 11.51
C ALA A 39 2.48 8.68 10.32
N LEU A 40 3.06 7.48 10.48
CA LEU A 40 3.68 6.73 9.39
C LEU A 40 2.66 6.35 8.30
N LYS A 41 1.47 5.88 8.69
CA LYS A 41 0.40 5.53 7.73
C LYS A 41 -0.01 6.74 6.88
N LEU A 42 -0.26 7.89 7.53
CA LEU A 42 -0.60 9.13 6.83
C LEU A 42 0.53 9.60 5.91
N LEU A 43 1.77 9.60 6.41
CA LEU A 43 2.92 10.05 5.64
C LEU A 43 3.17 9.19 4.41
N SER A 44 3.02 7.87 4.53
CA SER A 44 3.12 6.95 3.38
C SER A 44 2.09 7.31 2.32
N ASP A 45 0.80 7.42 2.69
CA ASP A 45 -0.27 7.77 1.76
C ASP A 45 -0.04 9.13 1.10
N ASP A 46 0.45 10.12 1.85
CA ASP A 46 0.74 11.46 1.34
C ASP A 46 1.91 11.48 0.36
N TYR A 47 3.00 10.75 0.64
CA TYR A 47 4.09 10.59 -0.33
C TYR A 47 3.62 9.93 -1.62
N LEU A 48 2.78 8.90 -1.53
CA LEU A 48 2.22 8.24 -2.72
C LEU A 48 1.30 9.19 -3.50
N LEU A 49 0.50 10.01 -2.81
CA LEU A 49 -0.35 11.01 -3.43
C LEU A 49 0.46 12.12 -4.13
N GLN A 50 1.58 12.53 -3.51
CA GLN A 50 2.53 13.50 -4.07
C GLN A 50 3.28 12.94 -5.29
N GLY A 51 3.40 11.61 -5.39
CA GLY A 51 4.17 10.91 -6.42
C GLY A 51 5.60 10.55 -5.99
N SER A 52 5.93 10.75 -4.72
CA SER A 52 7.20 10.42 -4.09
C SER A 52 7.24 8.93 -3.70
N PHE A 53 7.06 8.04 -4.69
CA PHE A 53 6.80 6.61 -4.45
C PHE A 53 7.90 5.90 -3.67
N GLU A 54 9.17 6.25 -3.89
CA GLU A 54 10.30 5.66 -3.16
C GLU A 54 10.30 6.03 -1.66
N LEU A 55 9.88 7.27 -1.33
CA LEU A 55 9.75 7.68 0.06
C LEU A 55 8.59 6.95 0.74
N GLY A 56 7.43 6.87 0.08
CA GLY A 56 6.28 6.11 0.57
C GLY A 56 6.62 4.62 0.78
N LEU A 57 7.37 4.01 -0.15
CA LEU A 57 7.84 2.64 -0.01
C LEU A 57 8.68 2.46 1.26
N GLY A 58 9.66 3.33 1.52
CA GLY A 58 10.49 3.22 2.72
C GLY A 58 9.68 3.32 4.02
N ILE A 59 8.59 4.10 4.03
CA ILE A 59 7.67 4.17 5.17
C ILE A 59 6.84 2.88 5.30
N ASP A 60 6.33 2.32 4.20
CA ASP A 60 5.57 1.05 4.23
C ASP A 60 6.44 -0.14 4.66
N GLU A 61 7.71 -0.19 4.24
CA GLU A 61 8.67 -1.21 4.70
C GLU A 61 8.90 -1.12 6.21
N ARG A 62 8.92 0.10 6.75
CA ARG A 62 9.00 0.32 8.19
C ARG A 62 7.71 -0.09 8.91
N LEU A 63 6.54 0.21 8.32
CA LEU A 63 5.25 -0.15 8.90
C LEU A 63 5.12 -1.65 9.08
N VAL A 64 5.52 -2.47 8.10
CA VAL A 64 5.48 -3.94 8.26
C VAL A 64 6.50 -4.46 9.29
N GLN A 65 7.56 -3.72 9.60
CA GLN A 65 8.45 -4.09 10.73
C GLN A 65 7.79 -3.85 12.09
N LEU A 66 6.95 -2.82 12.20
CA LEU A 66 6.21 -2.49 13.41
C LEU A 66 4.92 -3.33 13.55
N LEU A 67 4.36 -3.75 12.42
CA LEU A 67 3.08 -4.44 12.29
C LEU A 67 3.28 -5.73 11.48
N ALA A 68 4.09 -6.65 12.01
CA ALA A 68 4.61 -7.84 11.30
C ALA A 68 3.56 -8.83 10.78
N ASP A 69 2.31 -8.69 11.23
CA ASP A 69 1.17 -9.54 10.96
C ASP A 69 -0.09 -8.73 10.61
N ASP A 70 0.04 -7.43 10.34
CA ASP A 70 -1.08 -6.59 9.92
C ASP A 70 -1.36 -6.73 8.41
N PRO A 71 -2.53 -7.29 8.02
CA PRO A 71 -2.84 -7.52 6.62
C PRO A 71 -2.94 -6.23 5.80
N GLU A 72 -3.32 -5.11 6.41
CA GLU A 72 -3.44 -3.83 5.73
C GLU A 72 -2.06 -3.21 5.42
N ALA A 73 -1.10 -3.31 6.36
CA ALA A 73 0.28 -2.88 6.15
C ALA A 73 0.94 -3.62 4.98
N TYR A 74 0.78 -4.95 4.89
CA TYR A 74 1.30 -5.71 3.75
C TYR A 74 0.60 -5.40 2.43
N PHE A 75 -0.71 -5.12 2.45
CA PHE A 75 -1.42 -4.67 1.25
C PHE A 75 -0.90 -3.32 0.75
N ASN A 76 -0.65 -2.37 1.66
CA ASN A 76 -0.09 -1.06 1.32
C ASN A 76 1.34 -1.18 0.78
N LEU A 77 2.17 -2.02 1.41
CA LEU A 77 3.52 -2.33 0.93
C LEU A 77 3.49 -2.93 -0.48
N ALA A 78 2.57 -3.85 -0.76
CA ALA A 78 2.39 -4.40 -2.10
C ALA A 78 2.08 -3.30 -3.12
N CYS A 79 1.20 -2.35 -2.78
CA CYS A 79 0.90 -1.22 -3.65
C CYS A 79 2.13 -0.34 -3.90
N SER A 80 2.94 -0.06 -2.87
CA SER A 80 4.15 0.75 -2.98
C SER A 80 5.26 0.08 -3.81
N TYR A 81 5.50 -1.23 -3.62
CA TYR A 81 6.36 -2.00 -4.51
C TYR A 81 5.85 -2.00 -5.95
N SER A 82 4.53 -2.07 -6.13
CA SER A 82 3.92 -2.06 -7.45
C SER A 82 4.14 -0.72 -8.16
N LEU A 83 3.99 0.41 -7.46
CA LEU A 83 4.22 1.76 -7.99
C LEU A 83 5.69 2.05 -8.29
N THR A 84 6.62 1.41 -7.59
CA THR A 84 8.08 1.50 -7.83
C THR A 84 8.59 0.45 -8.84
N GLY A 85 7.69 -0.34 -9.44
CA GLY A 85 8.03 -1.33 -10.48
C GLY A 85 8.64 -2.63 -9.96
N GLN A 86 8.64 -2.84 -8.65
CA GLN A 86 9.14 -4.04 -7.98
C GLN A 86 8.09 -5.16 -7.98
N THR A 87 7.68 -5.59 -9.18
CA THR A 87 6.55 -6.51 -9.41
C THR A 87 6.62 -7.79 -8.58
N ARG A 88 7.81 -8.38 -8.40
CA ARG A 88 7.96 -9.61 -7.61
C ARG A 88 7.71 -9.37 -6.12
N ALA A 89 8.37 -8.37 -5.54
CA ALA A 89 8.18 -7.99 -4.14
C ALA A 89 6.73 -7.58 -3.85
N ALA A 90 6.09 -6.90 -4.79
CA ALA A 90 4.68 -6.54 -4.69
C ALA A 90 3.75 -7.76 -4.58
N LEU A 91 3.99 -8.80 -5.39
CA LEU A 91 3.21 -10.05 -5.33
C LEU A 91 3.47 -10.83 -4.04
N ASP A 92 4.72 -10.89 -3.61
CA ASP A 92 5.09 -11.58 -2.37
C ASP A 92 4.44 -10.87 -1.16
N ALA A 93 4.48 -9.53 -1.10
CA ALA A 93 3.80 -8.74 -0.08
C ALA A 93 2.26 -8.90 -0.13
N LEU A 94 1.67 -8.91 -1.33
CA LEU A 94 0.23 -9.10 -1.49
C LEU A 94 -0.20 -10.51 -1.06
N SER A 95 0.64 -11.52 -1.33
CA SER A 95 0.42 -12.87 -0.82
C SER A 95 0.44 -12.93 0.70
N LEU A 96 1.40 -12.23 1.35
CA LEU A 96 1.46 -12.13 2.82
C LEU A 96 0.24 -11.41 3.39
N ALA A 97 -0.21 -10.32 2.76
CA ALA A 97 -1.44 -9.63 3.18
C ALA A 97 -2.63 -10.61 3.24
N ILE A 98 -2.76 -11.47 2.22
CA ILE A 98 -3.80 -12.50 2.16
C ILE A 98 -3.63 -13.55 3.26
N ASP A 99 -2.39 -14.02 3.48
CA ASP A 99 -2.09 -15.00 4.54
C ASP A 99 -2.42 -14.45 5.93
N TYR A 100 -2.19 -13.16 6.16
CA TYR A 100 -2.55 -12.46 7.40
C TYR A 100 -4.03 -12.03 7.47
N GLY A 101 -4.85 -12.39 6.48
CA GLY A 101 -6.31 -12.21 6.54
C GLY A 101 -6.87 -11.01 5.78
N TYR A 102 -6.10 -10.40 4.87
CA TYR A 102 -6.66 -9.40 3.95
C TYR A 102 -7.68 -10.04 3.01
N THR A 103 -8.94 -9.60 3.08
CA THR A 103 -10.06 -10.23 2.35
C THR A 103 -10.84 -9.29 1.44
N ASP A 104 -10.38 -8.06 1.25
CA ASP A 104 -11.06 -7.09 0.38
C ASP A 104 -10.70 -7.33 -1.10
N TRP A 105 -11.17 -8.45 -1.65
CA TRP A 105 -10.92 -8.90 -3.02
C TRP A 105 -11.38 -7.88 -4.06
N LYS A 106 -12.51 -7.24 -3.77
CA LYS A 106 -13.07 -6.19 -4.63
C LYS A 106 -12.14 -4.99 -4.71
N TRP A 107 -11.40 -4.70 -3.64
CA TRP A 107 -10.39 -3.66 -3.62
C TRP A 107 -9.14 -4.05 -4.41
N ILE A 108 -8.59 -5.25 -4.17
CA ILE A 108 -7.42 -5.78 -4.92
C ILE A 108 -7.67 -5.73 -6.43
N ALA A 109 -8.87 -6.10 -6.88
CA ALA A 109 -9.21 -6.15 -8.29
C ALA A 109 -9.29 -4.76 -8.97
N ARG A 110 -9.57 -3.69 -8.22
CA ARG A 110 -9.76 -2.33 -8.78
C ARG A 110 -8.63 -1.35 -8.46
N GLU A 111 -7.79 -1.67 -7.48
CA GLU A 111 -6.76 -0.74 -7.02
C GLU A 111 -5.76 -0.47 -8.14
N THR A 112 -5.65 0.79 -8.54
CA THR A 112 -4.88 1.21 -9.70
C THR A 112 -3.38 1.03 -9.54
N SER A 113 -2.86 1.12 -8.32
CA SER A 113 -1.44 0.86 -8.04
C SER A 113 -1.03 -0.58 -8.33
N LEU A 114 -1.98 -1.52 -8.34
CA LEU A 114 -1.75 -2.94 -8.63
C LEU A 114 -1.98 -3.32 -10.11
N GLU A 115 -2.20 -2.34 -11.00
CA GLU A 115 -2.52 -2.60 -12.41
C GLU A 115 -1.43 -3.38 -13.15
N ASN A 116 -0.16 -3.04 -12.92
CA ASN A 116 0.99 -3.78 -13.45
C ASN A 116 1.06 -5.22 -12.93
N LEU A 117 0.61 -5.49 -11.69
CA LEU A 117 0.57 -6.86 -11.19
C LEU A 117 -0.47 -7.68 -11.95
N ARG A 118 -1.66 -7.13 -12.22
CA ARG A 118 -2.72 -7.84 -12.95
C ARG A 118 -2.30 -8.29 -14.35
N GLN A 119 -1.33 -7.61 -14.96
CA GLN A 119 -0.76 -7.95 -16.26
C GLN A 119 0.41 -8.94 -16.18
N ALA A 120 0.95 -9.19 -14.97
CA ALA A 120 2.07 -10.08 -14.77
C ALA A 120 1.64 -11.56 -14.82
N PRO A 121 2.39 -12.46 -15.48
CA PRO A 121 2.06 -13.88 -15.56
C PRO A 121 1.89 -14.55 -14.18
N CYS A 122 2.69 -14.12 -13.20
CA CYS A 122 2.66 -14.61 -11.83
C CYS A 122 1.40 -14.22 -11.04
N TYR A 123 0.61 -13.25 -11.49
CA TYR A 123 -0.65 -12.90 -10.84
C TYR A 123 -1.70 -14.03 -10.89
N GLN A 124 -1.60 -14.92 -11.87
CA GLN A 124 -2.43 -16.12 -11.95
C GLN A 124 -2.29 -17.01 -10.70
N GLN A 125 -1.10 -17.08 -10.10
CA GLN A 125 -0.87 -17.85 -8.88
C GLN A 125 -1.60 -17.23 -7.68
N LEU A 126 -1.61 -15.89 -7.60
CA LEU A 126 -2.35 -15.17 -6.58
C LEU A 126 -3.86 -15.38 -6.72
N LEU A 127 -4.39 -15.35 -7.95
CA LEU A 127 -5.80 -15.63 -8.21
C LEU A 127 -6.20 -17.05 -7.82
N ALA A 128 -5.36 -18.04 -8.15
CA ALA A 128 -5.59 -19.43 -7.75
C ALA A 128 -5.63 -19.58 -6.22
N LYS A 129 -4.76 -18.87 -5.50
CA LYS A 129 -4.76 -18.82 -4.03
C LYS A 129 -6.05 -18.20 -3.49
N ILE A 130 -6.48 -17.05 -4.02
CA ILE A 130 -7.74 -16.41 -3.63
C ILE A 130 -8.93 -17.35 -3.89
N GLN A 131 -8.95 -18.03 -5.03
CA GLN A 131 -10.00 -18.99 -5.37
C GLN A 131 -10.03 -20.16 -4.38
N ALA A 132 -8.88 -20.74 -4.02
CA ALA A 132 -8.81 -21.82 -3.04
C ALA A 132 -9.36 -21.41 -1.66
N ILE A 133 -9.13 -20.17 -1.24
CA ILE A 133 -9.69 -19.61 0.00
C ILE A 133 -11.21 -19.46 -0.09
N LEU A 134 -11.74 -19.05 -1.24
CA LEU A 134 -13.18 -18.83 -1.46
C LEU A 134 -13.98 -20.12 -1.66
N THR A 135 -13.35 -21.18 -2.16
CA THR A 135 -13.98 -22.49 -2.36
C THR A 135 -13.21 -23.59 -1.61
N PRO A 136 -13.30 -23.63 -0.27
CA PRO A 136 -12.71 -24.73 0.48
C PRO A 136 -13.41 -26.04 0.06
N SER A 137 -12.63 -27.00 -0.44
CA SER A 137 -13.13 -28.35 -0.69
C SER A 137 -13.34 -29.03 0.67
N TYR A 138 -14.58 -29.37 0.99
CA TYR A 138 -14.96 -30.16 2.18
C TYR A 138 -14.89 -31.65 1.89
#